data_AF-A0A9P1EVS7-F1
#
_entry.id   AF-A0A9P1EVS7-F1
#
_cell.length_a   1.000
_cell.length_b   1.000
_cell.length_c   1.000
_cell.angle_alpha   90.00
_cell.angle_beta   90.00
_cell.angle_gamma   90.00
#
_symmetry.space_group_name_H-M   'P 1'
#
loop_
_entity.id
_entity.type
_entity.pdbx_description
1 polymer ?
#
loop_
_entity_poly.entity_id
_entity_poly.type
_entity_poly.pdbx_seq_one_letter_code
_entity_poly.pdbx_strand_id
1 'polypeptide(L)'
;MHVDYPAVNGWPTGFVPIPIHTIEDAGDHLLDVDNYCPLQDTVWELAKTTDLVKNYFNSSNVTALMANLTNYCGEDINPENLWVLFNALKIEQQYYPDQFKTFTPWYSDSLFEQIDIVNSQVQDFQNGLGLEGVVVNGIDIGRTLRKIRGGTLVNDLYNHMNRKTECQSSVGTECTYSNNLKFFAYSAHDTTLYALFSLLGVAHLAVQPRGYPLYSACALLEQWQDVQTNQTYFKLIYHRNENDTLDNVITSGIPGCAGNDYCPISVLRNYSEVFRPDMEMKNWCNFDILKSSATSSPFAALLIFALFYLFIRPQ
;
A
#
# COMPACT_ATOMS: atom_id res chain seq x y z
N MET A 1 -15.59 -32.14 31.25
CA MET A 1 -14.76 -31.74 30.10
C MET A 1 -14.70 -30.23 30.11
N HIS A 2 -13.50 -29.65 30.13
CA HIS A 2 -13.34 -28.22 29.92
C HIS A 2 -13.43 -28.00 28.40
N VAL A 3 -14.44 -27.26 27.95
CA VAL A 3 -14.59 -26.88 26.55
C VAL A 3 -13.91 -25.53 26.34
N ASP A 4 -13.41 -25.30 25.13
CA ASP A 4 -12.71 -24.07 24.71
C ASP A 4 -13.68 -22.95 24.26
N TYR A 5 -14.98 -23.19 24.30
CA TYR A 5 -16.04 -22.22 24.04
C TYR A 5 -16.94 -22.01 25.28
N PRO A 6 -17.68 -20.87 25.37
CA PRO A 6 -18.63 -20.64 26.45
C PRO A 6 -19.66 -21.77 26.61
N ALA A 7 -19.63 -22.45 27.77
CA ALA A 7 -20.55 -23.53 28.11
C ALA A 7 -21.88 -23.02 28.70
N VAL A 8 -22.57 -22.12 27.98
CA VAL A 8 -23.84 -21.52 28.40
C VAL A 8 -24.96 -21.85 27.41
N ASN A 9 -26.19 -21.99 27.92
CA ASN A 9 -27.35 -22.34 27.09
C ASN A 9 -27.59 -21.27 26.00
N GLY A 10 -27.76 -21.70 24.75
CA GLY A 10 -27.93 -20.82 23.59
C GLY A 10 -26.63 -20.41 22.88
N TRP A 11 -25.46 -20.70 23.45
CA TRP A 11 -24.18 -20.48 22.76
C TRP A 11 -23.92 -21.59 21.73
N PRO A 12 -23.49 -21.27 20.48
CA PRO A 12 -23.19 -22.30 19.49
C PRO A 12 -22.01 -23.18 19.91
N THR A 13 -22.21 -24.50 19.85
CA THR A 13 -21.15 -25.49 20.12
C THR A 13 -19.96 -25.27 19.18
N GLY A 14 -18.76 -25.12 19.76
CA GLY A 14 -17.52 -24.95 19.00
C GLY A 14 -17.24 -23.51 18.53
N PHE A 15 -18.09 -22.54 18.85
CA PHE A 15 -17.83 -21.15 18.52
C PHE A 15 -17.02 -20.46 19.63
N VAL A 16 -15.76 -20.11 19.34
CA VAL A 16 -14.90 -19.35 20.26
C VAL A 16 -14.89 -17.89 19.80
N PRO A 17 -15.34 -16.94 20.65
CA PRO A 17 -15.31 -15.54 20.27
C PRO A 17 -13.87 -15.01 20.34
N ILE A 18 -13.39 -14.48 19.22
CA ILE A 18 -12.09 -13.80 19.13
C ILE A 18 -12.37 -12.30 18.92
N PRO A 19 -11.82 -11.41 19.76
CA PRO A 19 -12.06 -9.98 19.60
C PRO A 19 -11.43 -9.48 18.29
N ILE A 20 -12.22 -8.75 17.51
CA ILE A 20 -11.76 -8.01 16.34
C ILE A 20 -11.73 -6.53 16.73
N HIS A 21 -10.52 -5.98 16.78
CA HIS A 21 -10.31 -4.56 17.07
C HIS A 21 -10.51 -3.74 15.79
N THR A 22 -11.15 -2.60 15.93
CA THR A 22 -11.37 -1.66 14.83
C THR A 22 -11.42 -0.23 15.37
N ILE A 23 -11.33 0.73 14.46
CA ILE A 23 -11.47 2.16 14.70
C ILE A 23 -12.43 2.75 13.66
N GLU A 24 -12.81 4.02 13.83
CA GLU A 24 -13.62 4.73 12.84
C GLU A 24 -12.79 5.02 11.59
N ASP A 25 -13.43 4.90 10.43
CA ASP A 25 -12.87 5.13 9.09
C ASP A 25 -12.03 6.42 8.99
N ALA A 26 -12.59 7.56 9.41
CA ALA A 26 -11.90 8.85 9.39
C ALA A 26 -10.61 8.90 10.24
N GLY A 27 -10.44 7.97 11.19
CA GLY A 27 -9.25 7.84 12.02
C GLY A 27 -8.31 6.71 11.58
N ASP A 28 -8.70 5.89 10.60
CA ASP A 28 -7.88 4.79 10.12
C ASP A 28 -6.82 5.29 9.15
N HIS A 29 -5.63 5.52 9.68
CA HIS A 29 -4.45 5.88 8.92
C HIS A 29 -3.48 4.70 8.74
N LEU A 30 -3.88 3.49 9.13
CA LEU A 30 -3.05 2.29 9.08
C LEU A 30 -3.47 1.35 7.95
N LEU A 31 -4.76 1.04 7.86
CA LEU A 31 -5.31 0.03 6.96
C LEU A 31 -6.16 0.63 5.84
N ASP A 32 -6.81 1.76 6.08
CA ASP A 32 -7.51 2.51 5.04
C ASP A 32 -6.56 3.51 4.37
N VAL A 33 -6.17 3.20 3.13
CA VAL A 33 -5.25 4.02 2.32
C VAL A 33 -5.99 5.09 1.51
N ASP A 34 -7.32 5.03 1.49
CA ASP A 34 -8.20 5.96 0.78
C ASP A 34 -8.94 6.90 1.74
N ASN A 35 -8.68 6.79 3.06
CA ASN A 35 -9.11 7.74 4.07
C ASN A 35 -8.73 9.17 3.67
N TYR A 36 -9.63 10.11 3.97
CA TYR A 36 -9.46 11.52 3.65
C TYR A 36 -8.14 12.10 4.18
N CYS A 37 -7.31 12.55 3.24
CA CYS A 37 -5.98 13.09 3.52
C CYS A 37 -5.67 14.23 2.53
N PRO A 38 -5.79 15.52 2.93
CA PRO A 38 -5.53 16.65 2.04
C PRO A 38 -4.14 16.64 1.38
N LEU A 39 -3.14 16.09 2.08
CA LEU A 39 -1.80 15.87 1.52
C LEU A 39 -1.82 14.89 0.34
N GLN A 40 -2.58 13.80 0.42
CA GLN A 40 -2.74 12.84 -0.68
C GLN A 40 -3.33 13.53 -1.90
N ASP A 41 -4.42 14.29 -1.72
CA ASP A 41 -5.06 15.05 -2.80
C ASP A 41 -4.07 16.03 -3.43
N THR A 42 -3.32 16.78 -2.60
CA THR A 42 -2.32 17.74 -3.06
C THR A 42 -1.24 17.07 -3.93
N VAL A 43 -0.71 15.93 -3.49
CA VAL A 43 0.34 15.21 -4.23
C VAL A 43 -0.23 14.57 -5.49
N TRP A 44 -1.48 14.08 -5.45
CA TRP A 44 -2.16 13.54 -6.62
C TRP A 44 -2.43 14.61 -7.68
N GLU A 45 -2.88 15.80 -7.28
CA GLU A 45 -3.02 16.94 -8.20
C GLU A 45 -1.68 17.32 -8.85
N LEU A 46 -0.58 17.31 -8.09
CA LEU A 46 0.76 17.50 -8.69
C LEU A 46 1.11 16.38 -9.67
N ALA A 47 0.80 15.11 -9.35
CA ALA A 47 1.02 13.98 -10.24
C ALA A 47 0.31 14.17 -11.59
N LYS A 48 -0.94 14.65 -11.58
CA LYS A 48 -1.72 14.96 -12.79
C LYS A 48 -1.12 16.06 -13.66
N THR A 49 -0.24 16.91 -13.11
CA THR A 49 0.50 17.91 -13.91
C THR A 49 1.72 17.36 -14.65
N THR A 50 2.19 16.17 -14.28
CA THR A 50 3.34 15.53 -14.94
C THR A 50 2.99 15.14 -16.37
N ASP A 51 3.95 15.22 -17.30
CA ASP A 51 3.73 14.82 -18.69
C ASP A 51 3.24 13.37 -18.80
N LEU A 52 3.70 12.47 -17.92
CA LEU A 52 3.30 11.07 -17.93
C LEU A 52 1.79 10.91 -17.70
N VAL A 53 1.28 11.42 -16.57
CA VAL A 53 -0.12 11.27 -16.19
C VAL A 53 -1.00 12.13 -17.10
N LYS A 54 -0.59 13.37 -17.36
CA LYS A 54 -1.32 14.29 -18.25
C LYS A 54 -1.47 13.73 -19.66
N ASN A 55 -0.42 13.20 -20.27
CA ASN A 55 -0.50 12.65 -21.62
C ASN A 55 -1.32 11.36 -21.65
N TYR A 56 -1.28 10.55 -20.59
CA TYR A 56 -2.13 9.37 -20.48
C TYR A 56 -3.62 9.74 -20.44
N PHE A 57 -3.99 10.67 -19.55
CA PHE A 57 -5.38 11.12 -19.36
C PHE A 57 -5.94 11.79 -20.62
N ASN A 58 -5.10 12.53 -21.35
CA ASN A 58 -5.47 13.22 -22.58
C ASN A 58 -5.26 12.39 -23.85
N SER A 59 -4.86 11.12 -23.74
CA SER A 59 -4.70 10.26 -24.91
C SER A 59 -6.05 10.02 -25.60
N SER A 60 -6.03 9.92 -26.93
CA SER A 60 -7.26 9.76 -27.72
C SER A 60 -8.09 8.54 -27.27
N ASN A 61 -7.42 7.47 -26.86
CA ASN A 61 -8.08 6.25 -26.40
C ASN A 61 -8.79 6.46 -25.06
N VAL A 62 -8.13 7.08 -24.08
CA VAL A 62 -8.74 7.37 -22.76
C VAL A 62 -9.89 8.35 -22.93
N THR A 63 -9.70 9.46 -23.65
CA THR A 63 -10.75 10.45 -23.84
C THR A 63 -11.97 9.89 -24.60
N ALA A 64 -11.74 9.04 -25.61
CA ALA A 64 -12.84 8.42 -26.34
C ALA A 64 -13.59 7.39 -25.49
N LEU A 65 -12.88 6.61 -24.66
CA LEU A 65 -13.50 5.68 -23.73
C LEU A 65 -14.38 6.42 -22.72
N MET A 66 -13.85 7.47 -22.07
CA MET A 66 -14.59 8.26 -21.08
C MET A 66 -15.84 8.91 -21.69
N ALA A 67 -15.74 9.45 -22.92
CA ALA A 67 -16.88 10.02 -23.62
C ALA A 67 -17.97 8.98 -23.93
N ASN A 68 -17.59 7.79 -24.36
CA ASN A 68 -18.54 6.70 -24.62
C ASN A 68 -19.24 6.26 -23.32
N LEU A 69 -18.47 6.04 -22.25
CA LEU A 69 -19.02 5.61 -20.96
C LEU A 69 -19.93 6.68 -20.36
N THR A 70 -19.54 7.95 -20.43
CA THR A 70 -20.39 9.09 -20.02
C THR A 70 -21.73 9.07 -20.76
N ASN A 71 -21.72 8.83 -22.08
CA ASN A 71 -22.93 8.72 -22.87
C ASN A 71 -23.78 7.49 -22.51
N TYR A 72 -23.16 6.35 -22.18
CA TYR A 72 -23.87 5.13 -21.80
C TYR A 72 -24.47 5.18 -20.39
N CYS A 73 -23.74 5.76 -19.44
CA CYS A 73 -24.13 5.84 -18.03
C CYS A 73 -25.04 7.03 -17.74
N GLY A 74 -24.98 8.09 -18.55
CA GLY A 74 -25.77 9.32 -18.32
C GLY A 74 -25.24 10.19 -17.18
N GLU A 75 -23.99 9.97 -16.76
CA GLU A 75 -23.27 10.71 -15.74
C GLU A 75 -21.82 10.92 -16.16
N ASP A 76 -21.11 11.87 -15.55
CA ASP A 76 -19.70 12.14 -15.87
C ASP A 76 -18.81 10.97 -15.47
N ILE A 77 -18.23 10.29 -16.46
CA ILE A 77 -17.22 9.24 -16.26
C ILE A 77 -15.87 9.79 -16.68
N ASN A 78 -14.92 9.80 -15.75
CA ASN A 78 -13.57 10.26 -15.93
C ASN A 78 -12.57 9.27 -15.31
N PRO A 79 -11.25 9.39 -15.58
CA PRO A 79 -10.29 8.41 -15.08
C PRO A 79 -10.26 8.26 -13.56
N GLU A 80 -10.67 9.29 -12.81
CA GLU A 80 -10.60 9.31 -11.34
C GLU A 80 -11.79 8.59 -10.69
N ASN A 81 -12.95 8.53 -11.35
CA ASN A 81 -14.13 7.81 -10.87
C ASN A 81 -14.40 6.49 -11.59
N LEU A 82 -13.60 6.14 -12.61
CA LEU A 82 -13.79 4.95 -13.43
C LEU A 82 -13.86 3.63 -12.63
N TRP A 83 -13.15 3.57 -11.50
CA TRP A 83 -13.12 2.39 -10.62
C TRP A 83 -14.52 2.01 -10.09
N VAL A 84 -15.40 2.99 -9.90
CA VAL A 84 -16.79 2.77 -9.45
C VAL A 84 -17.53 1.95 -10.50
N LEU A 85 -17.46 2.39 -11.76
CA LEU A 85 -18.09 1.70 -12.87
C LEU A 85 -17.44 0.34 -13.11
N PHE A 86 -16.12 0.25 -13.09
CA PHE A 86 -15.40 -1.02 -13.22
C PHE A 86 -15.89 -2.07 -12.21
N ASN A 87 -15.98 -1.70 -10.93
CA ASN A 87 -16.42 -2.59 -9.87
C ASN A 87 -17.88 -3.00 -10.03
N ALA A 88 -18.77 -2.06 -10.33
CA ALA A 88 -20.18 -2.34 -10.57
C ALA A 88 -20.36 -3.35 -11.72
N LEU A 89 -19.73 -3.08 -12.88
CA LEU A 89 -19.80 -3.97 -14.04
C LEU A 89 -19.28 -5.38 -13.72
N LYS A 90 -18.13 -5.47 -13.05
CA LYS A 90 -17.51 -6.76 -12.67
C LYS A 90 -18.43 -7.59 -11.79
N ILE A 91 -18.96 -6.99 -10.72
CA ILE A 91 -19.79 -7.68 -9.73
C ILE A 91 -21.13 -8.07 -10.35
N GLU A 92 -21.81 -7.15 -11.01
CA GLU A 92 -23.13 -7.39 -11.57
C GLU A 92 -23.10 -8.43 -12.69
N GLN A 93 -22.08 -8.39 -13.55
CA GLN A 93 -21.90 -9.43 -14.57
C GLN A 93 -21.65 -10.81 -13.94
N GLN A 94 -20.85 -10.87 -12.87
CA GLN A 94 -20.51 -12.13 -12.21
C GLN A 94 -21.72 -12.78 -11.52
N TYR A 95 -22.52 -11.99 -10.79
CA TYR A 95 -23.59 -12.53 -9.95
C TYR A 95 -24.98 -12.49 -10.62
N TYR A 96 -25.19 -11.65 -11.62
CA TYR A 96 -26.47 -11.47 -12.30
C TYR A 96 -26.34 -11.44 -13.84
N PRO A 97 -25.65 -12.41 -14.47
CA PRO A 97 -25.29 -12.35 -15.89
C PRO A 97 -26.49 -12.23 -16.84
N ASP A 98 -27.64 -12.80 -16.48
CA ASP A 98 -28.85 -12.77 -17.31
C ASP A 98 -29.52 -11.39 -17.27
N GLN A 99 -29.65 -10.79 -16.08
CA GLN A 99 -30.21 -9.45 -15.91
C GLN A 99 -29.25 -8.39 -16.45
N PHE A 100 -27.95 -8.58 -16.25
CA PHE A 100 -26.88 -7.66 -16.64
C PHE A 100 -26.96 -7.24 -18.10
N LYS A 101 -27.18 -8.19 -19.01
CA LYS A 101 -27.32 -7.88 -20.44
C LYS A 101 -28.55 -7.02 -20.77
N THR A 102 -29.55 -7.00 -19.90
CA THR A 102 -30.77 -6.21 -20.11
C THR A 102 -30.56 -4.73 -19.79
N PHE A 103 -29.86 -4.43 -18.69
CA PHE A 103 -29.63 -3.05 -18.27
C PHE A 103 -28.29 -2.46 -18.76
N THR A 104 -27.34 -3.31 -19.16
CA THR A 104 -26.05 -2.90 -19.71
C THR A 104 -25.84 -3.44 -21.14
N PRO A 105 -26.75 -3.17 -22.11
CA PRO A 105 -26.70 -3.76 -23.44
C PRO A 105 -25.48 -3.32 -24.28
N TRP A 106 -24.84 -2.23 -23.89
CA TRP A 106 -23.62 -1.70 -24.51
C TRP A 106 -22.34 -2.42 -24.02
N TYR A 107 -22.45 -3.24 -22.98
CA TYR A 107 -21.32 -3.99 -22.45
C TYR A 107 -20.79 -5.01 -23.47
N SER A 108 -19.47 -5.12 -23.55
CA SER A 108 -18.78 -6.23 -24.20
C SER A 108 -17.47 -6.52 -23.48
N ASP A 109 -16.97 -7.73 -23.56
CA ASP A 109 -15.69 -8.09 -22.91
C ASP A 109 -14.52 -7.24 -23.44
N SER A 110 -14.55 -6.85 -24.71
CA SER A 110 -13.54 -5.95 -25.29
C SER A 110 -13.65 -4.51 -24.77
N LEU A 111 -14.85 -4.03 -24.45
CA LEU A 111 -15.03 -2.73 -23.81
C LEU A 111 -14.58 -2.79 -22.35
N PHE A 112 -14.93 -3.87 -21.64
CA PHE A 112 -14.52 -4.06 -20.26
C PHE A 112 -13.01 -4.19 -20.12
N GLU A 113 -12.34 -4.86 -21.05
CA GLU A 113 -10.87 -4.90 -21.11
C GLU A 113 -10.26 -3.50 -21.25
N GLN A 114 -10.88 -2.61 -22.03
CA GLN A 114 -10.42 -1.20 -22.12
C GLN A 114 -10.63 -0.45 -20.80
N ILE A 115 -11.75 -0.69 -20.11
CA ILE A 115 -12.03 -0.12 -18.78
C ILE A 115 -10.96 -0.61 -17.79
N ASP A 116 -10.68 -1.92 -17.78
CA ASP A 116 -9.68 -2.55 -16.90
C ASP A 116 -8.29 -1.95 -17.11
N ILE A 117 -7.84 -1.83 -18.37
CA ILE A 117 -6.55 -1.23 -18.71
C ILE A 117 -6.46 0.21 -18.19
N VAL A 118 -7.50 1.02 -18.41
CA VAL A 118 -7.47 2.42 -17.98
C VAL A 118 -7.52 2.54 -16.46
N ASN A 119 -8.42 1.81 -15.81
CA ASN A 119 -8.54 1.79 -14.36
C ASN A 119 -7.23 1.35 -13.70
N SER A 120 -6.64 0.26 -14.18
CA SER A 120 -5.37 -0.27 -13.64
C SER A 120 -4.23 0.73 -13.74
N GLN A 121 -4.09 1.42 -14.87
CA GLN A 121 -3.03 2.42 -15.03
C GLN A 121 -3.22 3.63 -14.10
N VAL A 122 -4.47 4.05 -13.83
CA VAL A 122 -4.76 5.10 -12.85
C VAL A 122 -4.34 4.64 -11.46
N GLN A 123 -4.65 3.39 -11.10
CA GLN A 123 -4.25 2.81 -9.81
C GLN A 123 -2.73 2.70 -9.66
N ASP A 124 -2.00 2.33 -10.72
CA ASP A 124 -0.54 2.36 -10.72
C ASP A 124 -0.03 3.77 -10.36
N PHE A 125 -0.55 4.81 -11.02
CA PHE A 125 -0.14 6.19 -10.74
C PHE A 125 -0.49 6.64 -9.32
N GLN A 126 -1.69 6.31 -8.82
CA GLN A 126 -2.11 6.65 -7.46
C GLN A 126 -1.25 5.94 -6.40
N ASN A 127 -0.75 4.74 -6.68
CA ASN A 127 0.22 4.03 -5.84
C ASN A 127 1.69 4.42 -6.13
N GLY A 128 1.92 5.46 -6.94
CA GLY A 128 3.24 6.02 -7.22
C GLY A 128 4.10 5.20 -8.20
N LEU A 129 3.52 4.19 -8.85
CA LEU A 129 4.20 3.35 -9.85
C LEU A 129 4.29 4.08 -11.19
N GLY A 130 5.46 4.02 -11.81
CA GLY A 130 5.78 4.78 -13.03
C GLY A 130 6.15 6.23 -12.76
N LEU A 131 6.06 6.68 -11.51
CA LEU A 131 6.41 8.04 -11.07
C LEU A 131 7.70 8.08 -10.24
N GLU A 132 8.49 7.01 -10.26
CA GLU A 132 9.80 6.93 -9.61
C GLU A 132 10.72 8.07 -10.04
N GLY A 133 11.17 8.89 -9.08
CA GLY A 133 12.11 9.98 -9.34
C GLY A 133 11.52 11.15 -10.12
N VAL A 134 10.21 11.16 -10.38
CA VAL A 134 9.50 12.29 -10.98
C VAL A 134 9.33 13.37 -9.91
N VAL A 135 9.99 14.50 -10.10
CA VAL A 135 10.01 15.62 -9.14
C VAL A 135 9.20 16.80 -9.66
N VAL A 136 8.21 17.25 -8.89
CA VAL A 136 7.44 18.47 -9.15
C VAL A 136 7.55 19.37 -7.93
N ASN A 137 7.94 20.64 -8.12
CA ASN A 137 8.14 21.60 -7.03
C ASN A 137 9.05 21.06 -5.89
N GLY A 138 10.08 20.29 -6.23
CA GLY A 138 10.99 19.69 -5.25
C GLY A 138 10.44 18.48 -4.50
N ILE A 139 9.25 17.98 -4.85
CA ILE A 139 8.60 16.81 -4.26
C ILE A 139 8.74 15.63 -5.21
N ASP A 140 9.36 14.54 -4.75
CA ASP A 140 9.35 13.25 -5.45
C ASP A 140 7.95 12.63 -5.33
N ILE A 141 7.20 12.65 -6.44
CA ILE A 141 5.78 12.29 -6.47
C ILE A 141 5.60 10.80 -6.16
N GLY A 142 6.28 9.92 -6.90
CA GLY A 142 6.14 8.48 -6.72
C GLY A 142 6.60 8.01 -5.34
N ARG A 143 7.65 8.61 -4.77
CA ARG A 143 8.06 8.31 -3.39
C ARG A 143 7.04 8.81 -2.38
N THR A 144 6.52 10.03 -2.56
CA THR A 144 5.59 10.64 -1.59
C THR A 144 4.25 9.91 -1.58
N LEU A 145 3.70 9.52 -2.74
CA LEU A 145 2.46 8.73 -2.81
C LEU A 145 2.59 7.38 -2.09
N ARG A 146 3.68 6.63 -2.34
CA ARG A 146 3.95 5.37 -1.63
C ARG A 146 4.09 5.56 -0.13
N LYS A 147 4.73 6.65 0.29
CA LYS A 147 4.90 7.04 1.69
C LYS A 147 3.57 7.34 2.38
N ILE A 148 2.65 8.02 1.70
CA ILE A 148 1.33 8.35 2.24
C ILE A 148 0.47 7.09 2.33
N ARG A 149 0.39 6.30 1.24
CA ARG A 149 -0.54 5.16 1.16
C ARG A 149 -0.06 3.90 1.89
N GLY A 150 1.20 3.51 1.73
CA GLY A 150 1.72 2.25 2.28
C GLY A 150 2.67 2.41 3.48
N GLY A 151 3.10 3.63 3.76
CA GLY A 151 4.18 3.93 4.69
C GLY A 151 3.88 3.60 6.15
N THR A 152 2.63 3.78 6.58
CA THR A 152 2.18 3.45 7.95
C THR A 152 2.21 1.95 8.18
N LEU A 153 1.64 1.17 7.27
CA LEU A 153 1.58 -0.29 7.37
C LEU A 153 2.97 -0.94 7.34
N VAL A 154 3.85 -0.57 6.39
CA VAL A 154 5.21 -1.16 6.35
C VAL A 154 6.00 -0.85 7.62
N ASN A 155 5.81 0.35 8.17
CA ASN A 155 6.45 0.76 9.42
C ASN A 155 5.88 -0.03 10.62
N ASP A 156 4.56 -0.22 10.69
CA ASP A 156 3.91 -1.02 11.73
C ASP A 156 4.37 -2.49 11.71
N LEU A 157 4.37 -3.11 10.53
CA LEU A 157 4.87 -4.47 10.30
C LEU A 157 6.33 -4.61 10.75
N TYR A 158 7.21 -3.70 10.32
CA TYR A 158 8.60 -3.70 10.76
C TYR A 158 8.72 -3.55 12.28
N ASN A 159 7.97 -2.63 12.89
CA ASN A 159 8.06 -2.35 14.32
C ASN A 159 7.61 -3.56 15.16
N HIS A 160 6.57 -4.28 14.74
CA HIS A 160 6.17 -5.53 15.41
C HIS A 160 7.28 -6.60 15.34
N MET A 161 7.88 -6.80 14.16
CA MET A 161 8.96 -7.77 13.98
C MET A 161 10.22 -7.36 14.77
N ASN A 162 10.59 -6.09 14.71
CA ASN A 162 11.74 -5.55 15.42
C ASN A 162 11.55 -5.66 16.94
N ARG A 163 10.35 -5.34 17.44
CA ARG A 163 10.02 -5.49 18.87
C ARG A 163 10.15 -6.93 19.33
N LYS A 164 9.75 -7.90 18.49
CA LYS A 164 9.94 -9.33 18.78
C LYS A 164 11.42 -9.67 18.94
N THR A 165 12.29 -9.17 18.06
CA THR A 165 13.74 -9.36 18.14
C THR A 165 14.34 -8.73 19.40
N GLU A 166 14.01 -7.47 19.70
CA GLU A 166 14.52 -6.76 20.89
C GLU A 166 14.14 -7.45 22.20
N CYS A 167 12.93 -8.02 22.26
CA CYS A 167 12.41 -8.70 23.44
C CYS A 167 12.93 -10.13 23.64
N GLN A 168 13.75 -10.66 22.73
CA GLN A 168 14.41 -11.96 22.94
C GLN A 168 15.42 -11.94 24.09
N SER A 169 16.07 -10.80 24.32
CA SER A 169 17.13 -10.63 25.33
C SER A 169 16.73 -9.72 26.49
N SER A 170 15.52 -9.15 26.44
CA SER A 170 15.04 -8.15 27.39
C SER A 170 13.91 -8.70 28.27
N VAL A 171 13.86 -8.23 29.51
CA VAL A 171 12.82 -8.59 30.48
C VAL A 171 11.95 -7.38 30.80
N GLY A 172 10.66 -7.60 31.03
CA GLY A 172 9.68 -6.54 31.32
C GLY A 172 8.28 -6.91 30.84
N THR A 173 7.26 -6.20 31.33
CA THR A 173 5.84 -6.47 30.99
C THR A 173 5.58 -6.44 29.49
N GLU A 174 6.12 -5.42 28.81
CA GLU A 174 6.02 -5.26 27.36
C GLU A 174 6.66 -6.43 26.60
N CYS A 175 7.85 -6.87 27.02
CA CYS A 175 8.51 -8.00 26.37
C CYS A 175 7.85 -9.34 26.68
N THR A 176 7.24 -9.51 27.86
CA THR A 176 6.39 -10.66 28.14
C THR A 176 5.21 -10.71 27.17
N TYR A 177 4.53 -9.59 26.94
CA TYR A 177 3.44 -9.50 25.97
C TYR A 177 3.94 -9.81 24.54
N SER A 178 4.97 -9.09 24.08
CA SER A 178 5.54 -9.28 22.74
C SER A 178 6.05 -10.70 22.52
N ASN A 179 6.65 -11.36 23.51
CA ASN A 179 7.13 -12.74 23.38
C ASN A 179 6.00 -13.77 23.26
N ASN A 180 4.87 -13.52 23.91
CA ASN A 180 3.67 -14.36 23.83
C ASN A 180 2.85 -14.13 22.56
N LEU A 181 2.91 -12.93 21.97
CA LEU A 181 2.20 -12.61 20.74
C LEU A 181 2.89 -13.23 19.52
N LYS A 182 2.19 -14.09 18.78
CA LYS A 182 2.74 -14.85 17.64
C LYS A 182 2.22 -14.39 16.28
N PHE A 183 1.11 -13.67 16.27
CA PHE A 183 0.38 -13.39 15.04
C PHE A 183 -0.39 -12.08 15.18
N PHE A 184 -0.31 -11.25 14.14
CA PHE A 184 -1.16 -10.09 13.92
C PHE A 184 -1.94 -10.34 12.62
N ALA A 185 -3.23 -10.07 12.65
CA ALA A 185 -4.08 -10.11 11.47
C ALA A 185 -4.65 -8.71 11.22
N TYR A 186 -4.43 -8.21 10.01
CA TYR A 186 -5.04 -6.98 9.52
C TYR A 186 -6.07 -7.37 8.46
N SER A 187 -7.35 -7.19 8.77
CA SER A 187 -8.43 -7.34 7.80
C SER A 187 -8.70 -5.99 7.17
N ALA A 188 -8.39 -5.85 5.89
CA ALA A 188 -8.39 -4.56 5.19
C ALA A 188 -8.89 -4.72 3.74
N HIS A 189 -8.40 -3.87 2.84
CA HIS A 189 -8.87 -3.77 1.47
C HIS A 189 -7.82 -4.25 0.46
N ASP A 190 -8.26 -4.45 -0.77
CA ASP A 190 -7.39 -4.68 -1.92
C ASP A 190 -6.43 -3.51 -2.16
N THR A 191 -6.87 -2.27 -1.93
CA THR A 191 -6.06 -1.06 -1.97
C THR A 191 -4.94 -1.07 -0.92
N THR A 192 -5.19 -1.61 0.27
CA THR A 192 -4.17 -1.80 1.33
C THR A 192 -3.04 -2.70 0.86
N LEU A 193 -3.40 -3.86 0.28
CA LEU A 193 -2.42 -4.80 -0.26
C LEU A 193 -1.67 -4.20 -1.46
N TYR A 194 -2.36 -3.51 -2.36
CA TYR A 194 -1.72 -2.88 -3.52
C TYR A 194 -0.73 -1.79 -3.10
N ALA A 195 -1.10 -0.93 -2.14
CA ALA A 195 -0.20 0.07 -1.59
C ALA A 195 1.06 -0.57 -0.96
N LEU A 196 0.89 -1.65 -0.18
CA LEU A 196 2.00 -2.39 0.41
C LEU A 196 2.92 -3.00 -0.67
N PHE A 197 2.36 -3.68 -1.67
CA PHE A 197 3.15 -4.30 -2.74
C PHE A 197 3.84 -3.28 -3.64
N SER A 198 3.19 -2.14 -3.89
CA SER A 198 3.77 -1.02 -4.66
C SER A 198 4.95 -0.41 -3.93
N LEU A 199 4.83 -0.26 -2.61
CA LEU A 199 5.92 0.20 -1.74
C LEU A 199 7.09 -0.77 -1.72
N LEU A 200 6.81 -2.07 -1.56
CA LEU A 200 7.84 -3.13 -1.52
C LEU A 200 8.42 -3.48 -2.91
N GLY A 201 7.95 -2.85 -3.98
CA GLY A 201 8.45 -3.07 -5.34
C GLY A 201 8.02 -4.38 -5.98
N VAL A 202 6.98 -5.03 -5.46
CA VAL A 202 6.48 -6.36 -5.90
C VAL A 202 5.05 -6.34 -6.43
N ALA A 203 4.46 -5.17 -6.66
CA ALA A 203 3.12 -5.05 -7.25
C ALA A 203 2.98 -5.86 -8.56
N HIS A 204 4.02 -5.83 -9.40
CA HIS A 204 4.08 -6.61 -10.65
C HIS A 204 4.08 -8.14 -10.44
N LEU A 205 4.25 -8.66 -9.23
CA LEU A 205 4.10 -10.10 -8.94
C LEU A 205 2.74 -10.41 -8.32
N ALA A 206 2.12 -9.43 -7.67
CA ALA A 206 0.89 -9.61 -6.90
C ALA A 206 -0.38 -9.19 -7.65
N VAL A 207 -0.27 -8.28 -8.60
CA VAL A 207 -1.38 -7.64 -9.30
C VAL A 207 -1.31 -7.98 -10.79
N GLN A 208 -1.37 -9.28 -11.09
CA GLN A 208 -1.21 -9.82 -12.44
C GLN A 208 -2.54 -10.36 -13.02
N PRO A 209 -2.80 -10.17 -14.33
CA PRO A 209 -2.01 -9.36 -15.27
C PRO A 209 -2.16 -7.84 -15.05
N ARG A 210 -3.22 -7.42 -14.34
CA ARG A 210 -3.58 -6.03 -14.01
C ARG A 210 -4.57 -6.01 -12.82
N GLY A 211 -4.91 -4.81 -12.34
CA GLY A 211 -6.08 -4.59 -11.48
C GLY A 211 -5.76 -4.49 -10.00
N TYR A 212 -6.51 -5.22 -9.18
CA TYR A 212 -6.37 -5.27 -7.73
C TYR A 212 -6.14 -6.70 -7.25
N PRO A 213 -5.56 -6.89 -6.05
CA PRO A 213 -5.64 -8.17 -5.35
C PRO A 213 -7.06 -8.74 -5.37
N LEU A 214 -7.21 -10.05 -5.60
CA LEU A 214 -8.52 -10.68 -5.73
C LEU A 214 -9.21 -10.81 -4.36
N TYR A 215 -10.49 -11.17 -4.36
CA TYR A 215 -11.19 -11.50 -3.12
C TYR A 215 -10.45 -12.60 -2.34
N SER A 216 -10.40 -12.46 -1.02
CA SER A 216 -9.64 -13.33 -0.09
C SER A 216 -8.12 -13.36 -0.31
N ALA A 217 -7.56 -12.43 -1.09
CA ALA A 217 -6.12 -12.25 -1.19
C ALA A 217 -5.53 -11.90 0.18
N CYS A 218 -4.33 -12.42 0.46
CA CYS A 218 -3.65 -12.25 1.74
C CYS A 218 -2.13 -12.19 1.54
N ALA A 219 -1.48 -11.24 2.22
CA ALA A 219 -0.03 -11.17 2.35
C ALA A 219 0.39 -11.68 3.73
N LEU A 220 1.18 -12.74 3.77
CA LEU A 220 1.78 -13.23 5.01
C LEU A 220 3.23 -12.77 5.06
N LEU A 221 3.56 -11.95 6.06
CA LEU A 221 4.91 -11.51 6.34
C LEU A 221 5.42 -12.25 7.58
N GLU A 222 6.25 -13.26 7.38
CA GLU A 222 6.77 -14.12 8.43
C GLU A 222 8.15 -13.66 8.89
N GLN A 223 8.40 -13.64 10.19
CA GLN A 223 9.73 -13.39 10.75
C GLN A 223 10.41 -14.73 11.09
N TRP A 224 11.63 -14.91 10.61
CA TRP A 224 12.45 -16.10 10.79
C TRP A 224 13.76 -15.74 11.51
N GLN A 225 14.29 -16.67 12.32
CA GLN A 225 15.61 -16.53 12.93
C GLN A 225 16.45 -17.76 12.60
N ASP A 226 17.65 -17.51 12.09
CA ASP A 226 18.67 -18.54 11.95
C ASP A 226 19.22 -18.88 13.33
N VAL A 227 19.08 -20.14 13.74
CA VAL A 227 19.50 -20.62 15.06
C VAL A 227 21.02 -20.73 15.24
N GLN A 228 21.78 -20.74 14.14
CA GLN A 228 23.24 -20.82 14.18
C GLN A 228 23.86 -19.42 14.27
N THR A 229 23.32 -18.47 13.52
CA THR A 229 23.86 -17.11 13.42
C THR A 229 23.10 -16.07 14.25
N ASN A 230 21.94 -16.42 14.79
CA ASN A 230 20.94 -15.53 15.41
C ASN A 230 20.43 -14.41 14.50
N GLN A 231 20.73 -14.44 13.20
CA GLN A 231 20.28 -13.43 12.25
C GLN A 231 18.78 -13.57 11.98
N THR A 232 18.11 -12.42 11.88
CA THR A 232 16.67 -12.34 11.61
C THR A 232 16.42 -12.05 10.14
N TYR A 233 15.46 -12.78 9.59
CA TYR A 233 14.97 -12.68 8.22
C TYR A 233 13.47 -12.45 8.22
N PHE A 234 12.94 -11.99 7.10
CA PHE A 234 11.51 -12.03 6.81
C PHE A 234 11.25 -12.76 5.50
N LYS A 235 10.02 -13.27 5.36
CA LYS A 235 9.52 -13.92 4.16
C LYS A 235 8.15 -13.34 3.84
N LEU A 236 7.91 -13.00 2.58
CA LEU A 236 6.62 -12.54 2.06
C LEU A 236 6.00 -13.64 1.19
N ILE A 237 4.85 -14.13 1.63
CA ILE A 237 4.02 -15.10 0.90
C ILE A 237 2.75 -14.38 0.46
N TYR A 238 2.35 -14.57 -0.79
CA TYR A 238 1.13 -13.98 -1.33
C TYR A 238 0.12 -15.04 -1.76
N HIS A 239 -0.94 -15.18 -0.96
CA HIS A 239 -2.10 -15.99 -1.28
C HIS A 239 -3.06 -15.16 -2.14
N ARG A 240 -3.29 -15.56 -3.38
CA ARG A 240 -4.00 -14.73 -4.38
C ARG A 240 -5.51 -14.76 -4.27
N ASN A 241 -6.11 -15.89 -3.91
CA ASN A 241 -7.56 -16.11 -3.83
C ASN A 241 -7.86 -17.43 -3.11
N GLU A 242 -9.14 -17.77 -2.94
CA GLU A 242 -9.61 -18.92 -2.17
C GLU A 242 -9.15 -20.29 -2.67
N ASN A 243 -8.61 -20.38 -3.89
CA ASN A 243 -8.09 -21.61 -4.50
C ASN A 243 -6.56 -21.66 -4.51
N ASP A 244 -5.88 -20.64 -3.97
CA ASP A 244 -4.43 -20.59 -3.92
C ASP A 244 -3.86 -21.32 -2.69
N THR A 245 -2.57 -21.63 -2.72
CA THR A 245 -1.86 -22.21 -1.57
C THR A 245 -0.89 -21.19 -0.97
N LEU A 246 -0.30 -21.51 0.18
CA LEU A 246 0.73 -20.68 0.82
C LEU A 246 2.15 -20.90 0.25
N ASP A 247 2.25 -21.45 -0.96
CA ASP A 247 3.53 -21.78 -1.60
C ASP A 247 4.06 -20.62 -2.48
N ASN A 248 3.23 -19.61 -2.75
CA ASN A 248 3.60 -18.47 -3.58
C ASN A 248 4.45 -17.45 -2.79
N VAL A 249 5.74 -17.73 -2.69
CA VAL A 249 6.73 -16.86 -2.04
C VAL A 249 7.19 -15.78 -3.03
N ILE A 250 6.98 -14.52 -2.69
CA ILE A 250 7.35 -13.37 -3.55
C ILE A 250 8.47 -12.51 -2.95
N THR A 251 9.08 -12.94 -1.83
CA THR A 251 10.19 -12.22 -1.17
C THR A 251 11.34 -11.89 -2.13
N SER A 252 11.68 -12.83 -3.00
CA SER A 252 12.80 -12.72 -3.94
C SER A 252 12.65 -11.55 -4.92
N GLY A 253 11.42 -11.11 -5.18
CA GLY A 253 11.11 -9.94 -6.00
C GLY A 253 11.34 -8.60 -5.32
N ILE A 254 11.48 -8.55 -3.99
CA ILE A 254 11.67 -7.30 -3.26
C ILE A 254 13.10 -6.78 -3.52
N PRO A 255 13.28 -5.54 -4.03
CA PRO A 255 14.60 -4.94 -4.17
C PRO A 255 15.35 -4.90 -2.84
N GLY A 256 16.58 -5.43 -2.84
CA GLY A 256 17.41 -5.60 -1.64
C GLY A 256 17.46 -7.04 -1.10
N CYS A 257 16.54 -7.94 -1.51
CA CYS A 257 16.53 -9.33 -1.06
C CYS A 257 17.42 -10.28 -1.88
N ALA A 258 18.04 -9.79 -2.94
CA ALA A 258 19.00 -10.51 -3.78
C ALA A 258 18.49 -11.86 -4.31
N GLY A 259 17.19 -11.97 -4.61
CA GLY A 259 16.58 -13.17 -5.15
C GLY A 259 16.33 -14.30 -4.15
N ASN A 260 16.47 -14.04 -2.83
CA ASN A 260 16.27 -15.06 -1.79
C ASN A 260 14.85 -15.04 -1.20
N ASP A 261 14.35 -16.22 -0.83
CA ASP A 261 13.05 -16.37 -0.15
C ASP A 261 13.06 -15.86 1.29
N TYR A 262 14.24 -15.91 1.94
CA TYR A 262 14.49 -15.35 3.26
C TYR A 262 15.32 -14.08 3.10
N CYS A 263 14.69 -12.93 3.35
CA CYS A 263 15.33 -11.64 3.17
C CYS A 263 15.78 -11.07 4.52
N PRO A 264 17.00 -10.50 4.64
CA PRO A 264 17.45 -9.91 5.89
C PRO A 264 16.47 -8.84 6.40
N ILE A 265 16.14 -8.87 7.69
CA ILE A 265 15.19 -7.90 8.28
C ILE A 265 15.62 -6.43 8.10
N SER A 266 16.92 -6.19 7.89
CA SER A 266 17.47 -4.87 7.58
C SER A 266 16.95 -4.28 6.28
N VAL A 267 16.52 -5.10 5.31
CA VAL A 267 15.88 -4.62 4.08
C VAL A 267 14.51 -4.05 4.40
N LEU A 268 13.69 -4.77 5.18
CA LEU A 268 12.39 -4.26 5.63
C LEU A 268 12.53 -3.01 6.51
N ARG A 269 13.57 -2.96 7.38
CA ARG A 269 13.93 -1.74 8.12
C ARG A 269 14.18 -0.57 7.17
N ASN A 270 14.93 -0.76 6.10
CA ASN A 270 15.22 0.31 5.15
C ASN A 270 13.94 0.83 4.47
N TYR A 271 13.01 -0.06 4.08
CA TYR A 271 11.69 0.37 3.58
C TYR A 271 10.93 1.18 4.64
N SER A 272 10.89 0.70 5.89
CA SER A 272 10.28 1.43 7.00
C SER A 272 10.91 2.82 7.19
N GLU A 273 12.24 2.94 7.24
CA GLU A 273 12.94 4.21 7.44
C GLU A 273 12.71 5.20 6.28
N VAL A 274 12.67 4.69 5.04
CA VAL A 274 12.51 5.50 3.82
C VAL A 274 11.07 6.00 3.63
N PHE A 275 10.09 5.16 4.00
CA PHE A 275 8.68 5.36 3.71
C PHE A 275 7.79 5.56 4.94
N ARG A 276 8.30 5.53 6.17
CA ARG A 276 7.51 5.94 7.33
C ARG A 276 7.10 7.42 7.17
N PRO A 277 5.88 7.80 7.54
CA PRO A 277 5.47 9.21 7.61
C PRO A 277 6.46 10.08 8.38
N ASP A 278 6.65 11.33 7.97
CA ASP A 278 7.57 12.26 8.65
C ASP A 278 7.09 12.66 10.06
N MET A 279 5.81 12.48 10.32
CA MET A 279 5.14 12.63 11.60
C MET A 279 3.92 11.72 11.63
N GLU A 280 3.20 11.67 12.75
CA GLU A 280 1.93 10.95 12.85
C GLU A 280 1.00 11.32 11.67
N MET A 281 0.48 10.30 10.98
CA MET A 281 -0.24 10.48 9.71
C MET A 281 -1.40 11.47 9.82
N LYS A 282 -2.13 11.47 10.94
CA LYS A 282 -3.19 12.43 11.22
C LYS A 282 -2.75 13.89 11.09
N ASN A 283 -1.54 14.21 11.58
CA ASN A 283 -0.95 15.53 11.48
C ASN A 283 -0.35 15.76 10.08
N TRP A 284 0.28 14.72 9.52
CA TRP A 284 0.92 14.80 8.22
C TRP A 284 -0.08 15.03 7.08
N CYS A 285 -1.27 14.45 7.15
CA CYS A 285 -2.34 14.66 6.18
C CYS A 285 -2.77 16.13 6.05
N ASN A 286 -2.59 16.93 7.10
CA ASN A 286 -2.89 18.36 7.11
C ASN A 286 -1.65 19.25 6.86
N PHE A 287 -0.51 18.64 6.52
CA PHE A 287 0.75 19.34 6.30
C PHE A 287 0.79 20.01 4.92
N ASP A 288 1.13 21.30 4.89
CA ASP A 288 1.31 22.05 3.64
C ASP A 288 2.72 21.80 3.06
N ILE A 289 2.82 20.74 2.24
CA ILE A 289 4.06 20.32 1.59
C ILE A 289 4.57 21.31 0.53
N LEU A 290 3.70 22.19 0.01
CA LEU A 290 4.06 23.19 -0.99
C LEU A 290 4.80 24.38 -0.36
N LYS A 291 4.46 24.75 0.88
CA LYS A 291 5.20 25.79 1.61
C LYS A 291 6.58 25.33 2.07
N SER A 292 6.73 24.07 2.48
CA SER A 292 8.01 23.56 2.95
C SER A 292 9.03 23.40 1.80
N SER A 293 8.58 22.94 0.63
CA SER A 293 9.42 22.81 -0.56
C SER A 293 9.96 24.16 -1.06
N ALA A 294 9.16 25.24 -0.97
CA ALA A 294 9.58 26.60 -1.32
C ALA A 294 10.69 27.17 -0.42
N THR A 295 10.87 26.65 0.80
CA THR A 295 11.91 27.11 1.74
C THR A 295 13.28 26.45 1.53
N SER A 296 13.42 25.53 0.57
CA SER A 296 14.71 24.97 0.16
C SER A 296 15.52 25.93 -0.73
N SER A 297 15.81 27.13 -0.20
CA SER A 297 16.72 28.09 -0.84
C SER A 297 18.17 27.60 -0.72
N PRO A 298 19.05 27.75 -1.73
CA PRO A 298 20.39 27.17 -1.74
C PRO A 298 21.36 27.79 -0.72
N PHE A 299 20.90 28.70 0.14
CA PHE A 299 21.73 29.35 1.16
C PHE A 299 22.15 28.43 2.32
N ALA A 300 21.53 27.25 2.49
CA ALA A 300 21.94 26.30 3.52
C ALA A 300 23.25 25.54 3.18
N ALA A 301 23.67 25.51 1.91
CA ALA A 301 24.90 24.83 1.49
C ALA A 301 26.20 25.62 1.74
N LEU A 302 26.11 26.91 2.11
CA LEU A 302 27.29 27.77 2.31
C LEU A 302 27.84 27.77 3.74
N LEU A 303 27.13 27.18 4.72
CA LEU A 303 27.56 27.18 6.12
C LEU A 303 28.47 26.01 6.52
N ILE A 304 28.61 24.98 5.67
CA ILE A 304 29.48 23.82 5.96
C ILE A 304 30.91 24.02 5.43
N PHE A 305 31.14 24.92 4.47
CA PHE A 305 32.49 25.18 3.95
C PHE A 305 33.28 26.23 4.76
N ALA A 306 32.64 27.02 5.62
CA ALA A 306 33.32 28.05 6.41
C ALA A 306 34.01 27.51 7.68
N LEU A 307 33.71 26.29 8.12
CA LEU A 307 34.30 25.70 9.33
C LEU A 307 35.60 24.92 9.08
N PHE A 308 35.94 24.61 7.82
CA PHE A 308 37.18 23.91 7.49
C PHE A 308 38.40 24.83 7.29
N TYR A 309 38.21 26.15 7.18
CA TYR A 309 39.31 27.10 6.96
C TYR A 309 39.89 27.75 8.24
N LEU A 310 39.35 27.43 9.43
CA LEU A 310 39.83 28.01 10.70
C LEU A 310 40.84 27.13 11.48
N PHE A 311 41.22 25.95 10.97
CA PHE A 311 42.15 25.04 11.66
C PHE A 311 43.35 24.58 10.82
N ILE A 312 43.87 25.43 9.93
CA ILE A 312 45.20 25.21 9.33
C ILE A 312 46.06 26.46 9.54
N ARG A 313 46.85 26.46 10.61
CA ARG A 313 48.08 27.24 10.74
C ARG A 313 49.26 26.27 10.84
N PRO A 314 50.25 26.34 9.96
CA PRO A 314 51.61 25.93 10.27
C PRO A 314 52.50 27.16 10.51
N GLN A 315 53.32 27.05 11.57
CA GLN A 315 54.54 27.80 11.92
C GLN A 315 54.65 29.28 11.56
#